data_AF-A0AAJ2NTR0-F1
#
_entry.id   AF-A0AAJ2NTR0-F1
#
_cell.length_a   1.000
_cell.length_b   1.000
_cell.length_c   1.000
_cell.angle_alpha   90.00
_cell.angle_beta   90.00
_cell.angle_gamma   90.00
#
_symmetry.space_group_name_H-M   'P 1'
#
loop_
_entity.id
_entity.type
_entity.pdbx_description
1 polymer ?
#
loop_
_entity_poly.entity_id
_entity_poly.type
_entity_poly.pdbx_seq_one_letter_code
_entity_poly.pdbx_strand_id
1 'polypeptide(L)' 'NKTISKSLNIIEDFFKGSDIQLIRKPKIGISIIGDRETIHHLINEPVNKQLPKTKVERIQFLCFEILKNTSYFTLQQLS' A
#
# COMPACT_ATOMS: atom_id res chain seq x y z
N ASN A 1 -14.10 0.00 -14.96
CA ASN A 1 -12.78 0.30 -14.36
C ASN A 1 -12.44 1.80 -14.28
N LYS A 2 -13.38 2.68 -13.88
CA LYS A 2 -13.06 4.11 -13.67
C LYS A 2 -12.44 4.37 -12.28
N THR A 3 -12.80 3.55 -11.29
CA THR A 3 -12.34 3.65 -9.90
C THR A 3 -10.87 3.30 -9.74
N ILE A 4 -10.40 2.17 -10.30
CA ILE A 4 -8.99 1.74 -10.23
C ILE A 4 -8.08 2.79 -10.90
N SER A 5 -8.41 3.24 -12.12
CA SER A 5 -7.62 4.27 -12.80
C SER A 5 -7.56 5.58 -12.01
N LYS A 6 -8.65 5.96 -11.34
CA LYS A 6 -8.67 7.15 -10.47
C LYS A 6 -7.80 6.95 -9.23
N SER A 7 -7.83 5.78 -8.60
CA SER A 7 -6.92 5.45 -7.48
C SER A 7 -5.46 5.47 -7.90
N LEU A 8 -5.13 4.96 -9.09
CA LEU A 8 -3.76 5.01 -9.60
C LEU A 8 -3.28 6.45 -9.80
N ASN A 9 -4.13 7.37 -10.29
CA ASN A 9 -3.78 8.79 -10.38
C ASN A 9 -3.44 9.38 -9.02
N ILE A 10 -4.21 9.05 -7.98
CA ILE A 10 -3.93 9.53 -6.61
C ILE A 10 -2.59 8.97 -6.10
N ILE A 11 -2.28 7.71 -6.41
CA ILE A 11 -1.00 7.09 -6.04
C ILE A 11 0.18 7.76 -6.77
N GLU A 12 0.01 8.11 -8.05
CA GLU A 12 1.03 8.83 -8.83
C GLU A 12 1.23 10.26 -8.31
N ASP A 13 0.15 10.95 -7.92
CA ASP A 13 0.23 12.24 -7.26
C ASP A 13 0.94 12.16 -5.90
N PHE A 14 0.75 11.09 -5.13
CA PHE A 14 1.43 10.86 -3.85
C PHE A 14 2.95 10.72 -4.01
N PHE A 15 3.41 10.14 -5.13
CA PHE A 15 4.84 10.00 -5.40
C PHE A 15 5.50 11.24 -6.03
N LYS A 16 4.73 12.30 -6.37
CA LYS A 16 5.31 13.53 -6.92
C LYS A 16 6.30 14.16 -5.94
N GLY A 17 7.51 14.43 -6.42
CA GLY A 17 8.59 15.00 -5.61
C GLY A 17 9.45 13.96 -4.88
N SER A 18 9.16 12.66 -5.03
CA SER A 18 10.04 11.57 -4.62
C SER A 18 10.76 10.95 -5.83
N ASP A 19 11.76 10.11 -5.57
CA ASP A 19 12.45 9.32 -6.60
C ASP A 19 11.64 8.09 -7.07
N ILE A 20 10.39 7.96 -6.62
CA ILE A 20 9.51 6.83 -6.95
C ILE A 20 8.57 7.22 -8.08
N GLN A 21 8.38 6.30 -9.02
CA GLN A 21 7.54 6.47 -10.19
C GLN A 21 6.59 5.29 -10.37
N LEU A 22 5.33 5.59 -10.66
CA LEU A 22 4.32 4.61 -11.03
C LEU A 22 4.24 4.50 -12.55
N ILE A 23 4.78 3.42 -13.13
CA ILE A 23 4.71 3.15 -14.56
C ILE A 23 3.44 2.39 -14.90
N ARG A 24 2.67 2.91 -15.85
CA ARG A 24 1.46 2.26 -16.37
C ARG A 24 1.60 2.03 -17.86
N LYS A 25 1.53 0.76 -18.27
CA LYS A 25 1.59 0.38 -19.68
C LYS A 25 0.24 -0.24 -20.08
N PRO A 26 -0.54 0.42 -20.96
CA PRO A 26 -1.82 -0.11 -21.43
C PRO A 26 -1.66 -1.54 -21.96
N LYS A 27 -2.56 -2.44 -21.54
CA LYS A 27 -2.58 -3.87 -21.92
C LYS A 27 -1.35 -4.69 -21.48
N ILE A 28 -0.40 -4.10 -20.74
CA ILE A 28 0.78 -4.79 -20.22
C ILE A 28 0.71 -4.90 -18.69
N GLY A 29 0.48 -3.78 -18.00
CA GLY A 29 0.39 -3.78 -16.55
C GLY A 29 0.83 -2.49 -15.88
N ILE A 30 1.10 -2.58 -14.58
CA ILE A 30 1.48 -1.48 -13.69
C ILE A 30 2.72 -1.92 -12.92
N SER A 31 3.69 -1.02 -12.75
CA SER A 31 4.93 -1.26 -12.02
C SER A 31 5.32 -0.02 -11.23
N ILE A 32 5.96 -0.21 -10.08
CA ILE A 32 6.55 0.87 -9.28
C ILE A 32 8.07 0.77 -9.45
N ILE A 33 8.71 1.87 -9.85
CA ILE A 33 10.16 1.98 -9.96
C ILE A 33 10.64 3.02 -8.96
N GLY A 34 11.72 2.71 -8.26
CA GLY A 34 12.35 3.57 -7.27
C GLY A 34 13.31 2.77 -6.43
N ASP A 35 14.03 3.45 -5.53
CA ASP A 35 14.88 2.78 -4.56
C ASP A 35 14.05 1.85 -3.66
N ARG A 36 14.49 0.60 -3.51
CA ARG A 36 13.73 -0.44 -2.82
C ARG A 36 13.60 -0.16 -1.34
N GLU A 37 14.63 0.42 -0.72
CA GLU A 37 14.60 0.77 0.70
C GLU A 37 13.63 1.94 0.93
N THR A 38 13.65 2.94 0.04
CA THR A 38 12.72 4.08 0.07
C THR A 38 11.27 3.63 -0.12
N ILE A 39 11.00 2.74 -1.08
CA ILE A 39 9.67 2.15 -1.30
C ILE A 39 9.23 1.38 -0.05
N HIS A 40 10.12 0.54 0.50
CA HIS A 40 9.83 -0.24 1.69
C HIS A 40 9.56 0.66 2.90
N HIS A 41 10.33 1.75 3.05
CA HIS A 41 10.14 2.71 4.12
C HIS A 41 8.79 3.40 4.00
N LEU A 42 8.38 3.87 2.82
CA LEU A 42 7.08 4.52 2.62
C LEU A 42 5.88 3.57 2.80
N ILE A 43 6.03 2.29 2.48
CA ILE A 43 4.98 1.27 2.70
C ILE A 43 4.80 0.97 4.19
N ASN A 44 5.90 1.02 4.95
CA ASN A 44 5.92 0.68 6.37
C ASN A 44 5.89 1.89 7.29
N GLU A 45 6.09 3.09 6.75
CA GLU A 45 5.85 4.36 7.43
C GLU A 45 4.42 4.32 7.97
N PRO A 46 4.22 4.59 9.27
CA PRO A 46 2.91 4.62 9.87
C PRO A 46 2.19 5.90 9.40
N VAL A 47 1.85 5.97 8.11
CA VAL A 47 0.94 6.97 7.56
C VAL A 47 -0.36 6.79 8.33
N ASN A 48 -0.60 7.71 9.29
CA ASN A 48 -1.80 7.83 10.13
C ASN A 48 -2.75 6.65 9.91
N LYS A 49 -2.52 5.53 10.61
CA LYS A 49 -3.36 4.32 10.55
C LYS A 49 -4.79 4.78 10.89
N GLN A 50 -5.55 5.19 9.88
CA GLN A 50 -6.96 5.46 10.06
C GLN A 50 -7.55 4.12 10.43
N LEU A 51 -7.96 4.01 11.70
CA LEU A 51 -8.55 2.77 12.20
C LEU A 51 -9.67 2.37 11.25
N PRO A 52 -9.71 1.11 10.79
CA PRO A 52 -10.74 0.65 9.89
C PRO A 52 -12.12 0.91 10.52
N LYS A 53 -12.97 1.65 9.82
CA LYS A 53 -14.27 2.11 10.34
C LYS A 53 -15.36 1.10 10.05
N THR A 54 -15.18 0.27 9.04
CA THR A 54 -16.12 -0.78 8.64
C THR A 54 -15.57 -2.18 8.90
N LYS A 55 -16.48 -3.17 9.01
CA LYS A 55 -16.10 -4.59 9.13
C LYS A 55 -15.24 -5.06 7.97
N VAL A 56 -15.54 -4.61 6.75
CA VAL A 56 -14.81 -5.01 5.53
C VAL A 56 -13.39 -4.44 5.54
N GLU A 57 -13.23 -3.16 5.87
CA GLU A 57 -11.91 -2.54 6.04
C GLU A 57 -11.09 -3.24 7.13
N ARG A 58 -11.74 -3.67 8.23
CA ARG A 58 -11.07 -4.38 9.32
C ARG A 58 -10.56 -5.75 8.90
N ILE A 59 -11.34 -6.49 8.11
CA ILE A 59 -10.92 -7.79 7.56
C ILE A 59 -9.73 -7.59 6.61
N GLN A 60 -9.81 -6.60 5.71
CA GLN A 60 -8.72 -6.30 4.77
C GLN A 60 -7.44 -5.89 5.51
N PHE A 61 -7.56 -5.02 6.51
CA PHE A 61 -6.45 -4.61 7.37
C PHE A 61 -5.78 -5.82 8.00
N LEU A 62 -6.55 -6.70 8.65
CA LEU A 62 -6.02 -7.93 9.25
C LEU A 62 -5.33 -8.82 8.21
N CYS A 63 -5.91 -9.01 7.03
CA CYS A 63 -5.27 -9.79 5.96
C CYS A 63 -3.91 -9.21 5.57
N PHE A 64 -3.80 -7.90 5.38
CA PHE A 64 -2.53 -7.27 5.03
C PHE A 64 -1.51 -7.34 6.16
N GLU A 65 -1.92 -7.12 7.42
CA GLU A 65 -0.99 -7.25 8.55
C GLU A 65 -0.49 -8.70 8.69
N ILE A 66 -1.35 -9.71 8.51
CA ILE A 66 -0.93 -11.12 8.51
C ILE A 66 0.07 -11.40 7.38
N LEU A 67 -0.20 -10.92 6.15
CA LEU A 67 0.66 -11.16 4.98
C LEU A 67 2.01 -10.44 5.06
N LYS A 68 2.08 -9.29 5.73
CA LYS A 68 3.33 -8.54 5.95
C LYS A 68 4.24 -9.22 6.97
N ASN A 69 3.70 -9.99 7.90
CA ASN A 69 4.47 -10.67 8.91
C ASN A 69 5.14 -11.92 8.31
N THR A 70 6.46 -11.95 8.32
CA THR A 70 7.27 -13.07 7.80
C THR A 70 7.58 -14.14 8.84
N SER A 71 7.08 -13.99 10.08
CA SER A 71 7.31 -14.90 11.20
C SER A 71 6.04 -15.08 12.03
N TYR A 72 6.05 -16.00 13.00
CA TYR A 72 4.96 -16.17 13.95
C TYR A 72 4.78 -14.91 14.80
N PHE A 73 3.53 -14.50 15.00
CA PHE A 73 3.16 -13.37 15.84
C PHE A 73 1.92 -13.72 16.68
N THR A 74 1.74 -13.00 17.78
CA THR A 74 0.61 -13.17 18.70
C THR A 74 -0.52 -12.21 18.34
N LEU A 75 -1.73 -12.51 18.81
CA LEU A 75 -2.89 -11.62 18.62
C LEU A 75 -2.67 -10.21 19.21
N GLN A 76 -1.83 -10.07 20.23
CA GLN A 76 -1.49 -8.78 20.82
C GLN A 76 -0.69 -7.88 19.87
N GLN A 77 0.05 -8.48 18.92
CA GLN A 77 0.81 -7.75 17.90
C GLN A 77 -0.07 -7.28 16.72
N LEU A 78 -1.33 -7.73 16.65
CA LEU A 78 -2.34 -7.29 15.67
C LEU A 78 -3.25 -6.17 16.21
N SER A 79 -3.08 -5.75 17.46
CA SER A 79 -3.98 -4.81 18.16
C SER A 79 -3.58 -3.35 17.99
#